data_AF-A0A8G2FF35-F1
#
_entry.id   AF-A0A8G2FF35-F1
#
_cell.length_a   1.000
_cell.length_b   1.000
_cell.length_c   1.000
_cell.angle_alpha   90.00
_cell.angle_beta   90.00
_cell.angle_gamma   90.00
#
_symmetry.space_group_name_H-M   'P 1'
#
loop_
_entity.id
_entity.type
_entity.pdbx_description
1 polymer ?
#
loop_
_entity_poly.entity_id
_entity_poly.type
_entity_poly.pdbx_seq_one_letter_code
_entity_poly.pdbx_strand_id
1 'polypeptide(L)'
;MHDIGGVPRFLCEPVDPSPHSLTEFDRTVDAIRQILGQKQVMSVDELRRGIESLPEATYFGLSYYERWLRSITAILLEKSVITEAELMAAATAP
;
A
#
# COMPACT_ATOMS: atom_id res chain seq x y z
N MET A 1 -7.38 9.51 3.96
CA MET A 1 -6.88 10.84 4.39
C MET A 1 -5.35 10.77 4.43
N HIS A 2 -4.66 11.43 3.50
CA HIS A 2 -3.20 11.37 3.38
C HIS A 2 -2.51 12.73 3.63
N ASP A 3 -3.22 13.83 3.38
CA ASP A 3 -2.70 15.17 3.58
C ASP A 3 -2.89 15.56 5.05
N ILE A 4 -1.85 15.31 5.83
CA ILE A 4 -1.84 15.47 7.28
C ILE A 4 -1.21 16.82 7.69
N GLY A 5 -0.70 17.60 6.72
CA GLY A 5 -0.04 18.88 6.98
C GLY A 5 -0.95 19.85 7.75
N GLY A 6 -0.54 20.23 8.96
CA GLY A 6 -1.28 21.20 9.77
C GLY A 6 -2.53 20.68 10.48
N VAL A 7 -2.81 19.37 10.44
CA VAL A 7 -3.97 18.79 11.14
C VAL A 7 -3.75 18.84 12.67
N PRO A 8 -4.60 19.54 13.45
CA PRO A 8 -4.35 19.81 14.87
C PRO A 8 -4.16 18.56 15.75
N ARG A 9 -4.87 17.47 15.46
CA ARG A 9 -4.85 16.23 16.26
C ARG A 9 -3.50 15.50 16.24
N PHE A 10 -2.59 15.88 15.34
CA PHE A 10 -1.27 15.28 15.19
C PHE A 10 -0.13 16.27 15.49
N LEU A 11 -0.46 17.48 15.92
CA LEU A 11 0.55 18.47 16.28
C LEU A 11 1.15 18.14 17.65
N CYS A 12 2.46 18.38 17.78
CA CYS A 12 3.20 18.28 19.04
C CYS A 12 3.23 16.88 19.68
N GLU A 13 2.90 15.83 18.93
CA GLU A 13 3.12 14.44 19.37
C GLU A 13 4.62 14.09 19.32
N PRO A 14 5.15 13.37 20.32
CA PRO A 14 6.55 12.96 20.32
C PRO A 14 6.83 11.97 19.20
N VAL A 15 7.97 12.13 18.53
CA VAL A 15 8.47 11.17 17.55
C VAL A 15 9.03 9.96 18.29
N ASP A 16 8.64 8.75 17.91
CA ASP A 16 9.31 7.52 18.35
C ASP A 16 10.61 7.32 17.54
N PRO A 17 11.80 7.35 18.18
CA PRO A 17 13.07 7.15 17.50
C PRO A 17 13.47 5.68 17.41
N SER A 18 12.64 4.74 17.89
CA SER A 18 12.98 3.33 17.92
C SER A 18 13.22 2.78 16.49
N PRO A 19 14.16 1.84 16.31
CA PRO A 19 14.39 1.23 15.01
C PRO A 19 13.15 0.47 14.56
N HIS A 20 12.61 0.82 13.39
CA HIS A 20 11.53 0.06 12.77
C HIS A 20 12.10 -1.13 11.99
N SER A 21 11.82 -2.35 12.45
CA SER A 21 12.22 -3.57 11.75
C SER A 21 11.15 -3.99 10.74
N LEU A 22 11.57 -4.27 9.51
CA LEU A 22 10.68 -4.80 8.48
C LEU A 22 10.41 -6.29 8.73
N THR A 23 9.13 -6.63 8.74
CA THR A 23 8.66 -8.03 8.74
C THR A 23 8.94 -8.69 7.39
N GLU A 24 8.77 -10.01 7.31
CA GLU A 24 8.85 -10.73 6.03
C GLU A 24 7.77 -10.27 5.04
N PHE A 25 6.58 -9.98 5.55
CA PHE A 25 5.48 -9.41 4.77
C PHE A 25 5.87 -8.07 4.15
N ASP A 26 6.41 -7.15 4.95
CA ASP A 26 6.83 -5.83 4.49
C ASP A 26 7.87 -5.92 3.38
N ARG A 27 8.87 -6.79 3.56
CA ARG A 27 9.92 -7.05 2.56
C ARG A 27 9.35 -7.63 1.27
N THR A 28 8.35 -8.50 1.39
CA THR A 28 7.69 -9.12 0.23
C THR A 28 6.90 -8.08 -0.57
N VAL A 29 6.12 -7.23 0.11
CA VAL A 29 5.35 -6.16 -0.54
C VAL A 29 6.30 -5.15 -1.19
N ASP A 30 7.39 -4.77 -0.52
CA ASP A 30 8.41 -3.90 -1.09
C ASP A 30 9.04 -4.50 -2.35
N ALA A 31 9.45 -5.77 -2.30
CA ALA A 31 10.02 -6.48 -3.44
C ALA A 31 9.04 -6.54 -4.63
N ILE A 32 7.76 -6.81 -4.38
CA ILE A 32 6.72 -6.78 -5.42
C ILE A 32 6.64 -5.40 -6.07
N ARG A 33 6.56 -4.32 -5.26
CA ARG A 33 6.54 -2.95 -5.75
C ARG A 33 7.76 -2.65 -6.63
N GLN A 34 8.95 -3.08 -6.21
CA GLN A 34 10.19 -2.87 -6.95
C GLN A 34 10.17 -3.57 -8.31
N ILE A 35 9.76 -4.85 -8.34
CA ILE A 35 9.67 -5.63 -9.59
C ILE A 35 8.66 -5.02 -10.56
N LEU A 36 7.48 -4.62 -10.06
CA LEU A 36 6.44 -4.00 -10.90
C LEU A 36 6.92 -2.66 -11.50
N GLY A 37 7.64 -1.86 -10.73
CA GLY A 37 8.25 -0.62 -11.21
C GLY A 37 9.34 -0.87 -12.26
N GLN A 38 10.24 -1.84 -12.02
CA GLN A 38 11.28 -2.23 -12.97
C GLN A 38 10.70 -2.76 -14.30
N LYS A 39 9.58 -3.49 -14.24
CA LYS A 39 8.86 -3.99 -15.41
C LYS A 39 7.93 -2.95 -16.04
N GLN A 40 7.89 -1.73 -15.51
CA GLN A 40 7.04 -0.63 -15.98
C GLN A 40 5.54 -0.97 -15.99
N VAL A 41 5.11 -1.91 -15.13
CA VAL A 41 3.69 -2.28 -14.97
C VAL A 41 2.93 -1.20 -14.19
N MET A 42 3.62 -0.52 -13.26
CA MET A 42 3.07 0.48 -12.35
C MET A 42 4.07 1.62 -12.17
N SER A 43 3.59 2.87 -12.15
CA SER A 43 4.37 4.04 -11.75
C SER A 43 4.23 4.36 -10.26
N VAL A 44 5.12 5.20 -9.74
CA VAL A 44 5.03 5.70 -8.35
C VAL A 44 3.79 6.57 -8.15
N ASP A 45 3.40 7.32 -9.18
CA ASP A 45 2.24 8.21 -9.13
C ASP A 45 0.94 7.40 -9.05
N GLU A 46 0.85 6.28 -9.77
CA GLU A 46 -0.29 5.36 -9.69
C GLU A 46 -0.41 4.75 -8.30
N LEU A 47 0.71 4.30 -7.72
CA LEU A 47 0.76 3.79 -6.34
C LEU A 47 0.27 4.85 -5.34
N ARG A 48 0.74 6.09 -5.48
CA ARG A 48 0.32 7.21 -4.62
C ARG A 48 -1.17 7.46 -4.74
N ARG A 49 -1.69 7.60 -5.98
CA ARG A 49 -3.10 7.83 -6.26
C ARG A 49 -3.99 6.80 -5.56
N GLY A 50 -3.64 5.52 -5.64
CA GLY A 50 -4.42 4.47 -4.98
C GLY A 50 -4.41 4.58 -3.46
N ILE A 51 -3.25 4.84 -2.84
CA ILE A 51 -3.14 5.05 -1.38
C ILE A 51 -3.90 6.30 -0.92
N GLU A 52 -3.80 7.38 -1.69
CA GLU A 52 -4.37 8.69 -1.38
C GLU A 52 -5.89 8.68 -1.48
N SER A 53 -6.45 7.85 -2.37
CA SER A 53 -7.90 7.65 -2.52
C SER A 53 -8.57 6.82 -1.40
N LEU A 54 -7.79 6.24 -0.48
CA LEU A 54 -8.36 5.43 0.61
C LEU A 54 -9.23 6.28 1.56
N PRO A 55 -10.45 5.81 1.91
CA PRO A 55 -11.26 6.42 2.95
C PRO A 55 -10.48 6.57 4.25
N GLU A 56 -10.77 7.61 5.03
CA GLU A 56 -10.00 7.93 6.24
C GLU A 56 -9.89 6.75 7.22
N ALA A 57 -11.01 6.10 7.53
CA ALA A 57 -11.04 4.94 8.42
C ALA A 57 -10.14 3.79 7.91
N THR A 58 -10.19 3.52 6.60
CA THR A 58 -9.32 2.48 5.99
C THR A 58 -7.86 2.90 5.98
N TYR A 59 -7.57 4.16 5.70
CA TYR A 59 -6.20 4.67 5.69
C TYR A 59 -5.56 4.46 7.06
N PHE A 60 -6.18 4.93 8.14
CA PHE A 60 -5.62 4.78 9.49
C PHE A 60 -5.71 3.36 10.05
N GLY A 61 -6.65 2.53 9.55
CA GLY A 61 -6.79 1.13 9.96
C GLY A 61 -5.79 0.16 9.31
N LEU A 62 -5.09 0.57 8.26
CA LEU A 62 -4.06 -0.23 7.59
C LEU A 62 -2.66 0.24 7.97
N SER A 63 -1.74 -0.72 8.14
CA SER A 63 -0.31 -0.47 8.23
C SER A 63 0.25 0.09 6.90
N TYR A 64 1.49 0.57 6.95
CA TYR A 64 2.12 1.21 5.79
C TYR A 64 2.17 0.29 4.55
N TYR A 65 2.63 -0.95 4.72
CA TYR A 65 2.75 -1.91 3.62
C TYR A 65 1.40 -2.52 3.22
N GLU A 66 0.41 -2.57 4.10
CA GLU A 66 -0.96 -2.95 3.71
C GLU A 66 -1.61 -1.91 2.79
N ARG A 67 -1.36 -0.60 3.00
CA ARG A 67 -1.82 0.45 2.09
C ARG A 67 -1.19 0.29 0.70
N TRP A 68 0.11 -0.03 0.66
CA TRP A 68 0.81 -0.32 -0.60
C TRP A 68 0.21 -1.52 -1.31
N LEU A 69 0.08 -2.66 -0.63
CA LEU A 69 -0.47 -3.87 -1.23
C LEU A 69 -1.88 -3.63 -1.76
N ARG A 70 -2.73 -2.90 -1.01
CA ARG A 70 -4.08 -2.57 -1.46
C ARG A 70 -4.09 -1.74 -2.75
N SER A 71 -3.22 -0.73 -2.84
CA SER A 71 -3.09 0.07 -4.05
C SER A 71 -2.51 -0.73 -5.23
N ILE A 72 -1.51 -1.58 -4.97
CA ILE A 72 -0.91 -2.46 -5.99
C ILE A 72 -1.97 -3.38 -6.58
N THR A 73 -2.73 -4.08 -5.73
CA THR A 73 -3.80 -4.99 -6.17
C THR A 73 -4.83 -4.27 -7.02
N ALA A 74 -5.26 -3.07 -6.63
CA ALA A 74 -6.20 -2.27 -7.42
C ALA A 74 -5.64 -1.92 -8.81
N ILE A 75 -4.37 -1.51 -8.90
CA ILE A 75 -3.72 -1.17 -10.17
C ILE A 75 -3.59 -2.39 -11.08
N LEU A 76 -3.20 -3.55 -10.53
CA LEU A 76 -3.06 -4.79 -11.31
C LEU A 76 -4.40 -5.25 -11.89
N LEU A 77 -5.49 -5.09 -11.14
CA LEU A 77 -6.85 -5.34 -11.61
C LEU A 77 -7.28 -4.32 -12.67
N GLU A 78 -7.08 -3.02 -12.42
CA GLU A 78 -7.39 -1.92 -13.35
C GLU A 78 -6.72 -2.12 -14.71
N LYS A 79 -5.47 -2.59 -14.70
CA LYS A 79 -4.68 -2.86 -15.92
C LYS A 79 -4.85 -4.28 -16.47
N SER A 80 -5.72 -5.09 -15.88
CA SER A 80 -5.96 -6.48 -16.27
C SER A 80 -4.69 -7.35 -16.30
N VAL A 81 -3.72 -7.05 -15.44
CA VAL A 81 -2.51 -7.88 -15.23
C VAL A 81 -2.86 -9.15 -14.47
N ILE A 82 -3.85 -9.04 -13.57
CA ILE A 82 -4.52 -10.16 -12.91
C ILE A 82 -6.03 -9.95 -13.01
N THR A 83 -6.78 -11.03 -12.87
CA THR A 83 -8.24 -11.02 -12.77
C THR A 83 -8.69 -11.16 -11.33
N GLU A 84 -9.93 -10.76 -11.03
CA GLU A 84 -10.54 -11.01 -9.72
C GLU A 84 -10.60 -12.52 -9.40
N ALA A 85 -10.85 -13.36 -10.40
CA ALA A 85 -10.89 -14.80 -10.24
C ALA A 85 -9.54 -15.38 -9.81
N GLU A 86 -8.44 -14.96 -10.44
CA GLU A 86 -7.08 -15.38 -10.06
C GLU A 86 -6.72 -14.90 -8.65
N LEU A 87 -7.08 -13.67 -8.30
CA LEU A 87 -6.85 -13.12 -6.97
C LEU A 87 -7.60 -13.90 -5.89
N MET A 88 -8.88 -14.18 -6.11
CA MET A 88 -9.70 -14.94 -5.17
C MET A 88 -9.20 -16.38 -5.03
N ALA A 89 -8.84 -17.04 -6.14
CA ALA A 89 -8.28 -18.38 -6.11
C ALA A 89 -7.00 -18.43 -5.25
N ALA A 90 -6.10 -17.46 -5.42
CA ALA A 90 -4.88 -17.36 -4.63
C ALA A 90 -5.12 -17.07 -3.15
N ALA A 91 -6.11 -16.24 -2.81
CA ALA A 91 -6.46 -15.91 -1.42
C ALA A 91 -7.10 -17.08 -0.66
N THR A 92 -7.71 -18.02 -1.37
CA THR A 92 -8.35 -19.22 -0.80
C THR A 92 -7.47 -20.47 -0.87
N ALA A 93 -6.29 -20.38 -1.48
CA ALA A 93 -5.33 -21.47 -1.51
C ALA A 93 -4.79 -21.73 -0.08
N PRO A 94 -4.68 -23.00 0.35
CA PRO A 94 -4.27 -23.37 1.70
C PRO A 94 -2.82 -23.02 2.01
#